data_AF-A0A251N227-F1
#
_entry.id   AF-A0A251N227-F1
#
_cell.length_a   1.000
_cell.length_b   1.000
_cell.length_c   1.000
_cell.angle_alpha   90.00
_cell.angle_beta   90.00
_cell.angle_gamma   90.00
#
_symmetry.space_group_name_H-M   'P 1'
#
loop_
_entity.id
_entity.type
_entity.pdbx_description
1 polymer ?
#
loop_
_entity_poly.entity_id
_entity_poly.type
_entity_poly.pdbx_seq_one_letter_code
_entity_poly.pdbx_strand_id
1 'polypeptide(L)'
;MKVSSALEQMTRGVDWGNLDVLVVDMPPGTGDAHITVSQRLQLSGALIVSTPQDVALMDARRGINMFSKVEVPILGIVENMSCFKCPNCAERWFIFGEGGSRKTAAEMGVDFAGEIPLEVGIRQGSDDGVPIVISAPDSDVSKAYVDMAQKVVDRLEELSKEEQSRPQFNL
;
A
#
# COMPACT_ATOMS: atom_id res chain seq x y z
N MET A 1 21.38 3.01 13.00
CA MET A 1 20.94 4.36 12.60
C MET A 1 19.50 4.53 13.08
N LYS A 2 19.15 5.60 13.82
CA LYS A 2 17.77 5.76 14.30
C LYS A 2 16.87 6.13 13.11
N VAL A 3 15.71 5.48 12.98
CA VAL A 3 14.72 5.74 11.91
C VAL A 3 14.43 7.24 11.75
N SER A 4 14.38 7.96 12.88
CA SER A 4 14.19 9.42 12.92
C SER A 4 15.25 10.23 12.17
N SER A 5 16.53 9.85 12.28
CA SER A 5 17.64 10.56 11.62
C SER A 5 17.69 10.32 10.11
N ALA A 6 17.30 9.12 9.66
CA ALA A 6 17.22 8.80 8.24
C ALA A 6 16.06 9.57 7.57
N LEU A 7 14.91 9.68 8.23
CA LEU A 7 13.76 10.43 7.71
C LEU A 7 14.04 11.94 7.59
N GLU A 8 14.75 12.53 8.55
CA GLU A 8 15.18 13.94 8.45
C GLU A 8 16.13 14.16 7.26
N GLN A 9 17.10 13.27 7.07
CA GLN A 9 18.00 13.36 5.91
C GLN A 9 17.25 13.16 4.59
N MET A 10 16.34 12.19 4.52
CA MET A 10 15.57 11.94 3.29
C MET A 10 14.63 13.10 2.95
N THR A 11 14.16 13.87 3.92
CA THR A 11 13.20 14.96 3.65
C THR A 11 13.84 16.33 3.50
N ARG A 12 15.02 16.57 4.09
CA ARG A 12 15.69 17.88 4.04
C ARG A 12 17.07 17.85 3.40
N GLY A 13 17.67 16.68 3.26
CA GLY A 13 19.02 16.48 2.73
C GLY A 13 19.07 15.84 1.35
N VAL A 14 17.93 15.55 0.74
CA VAL A 14 17.81 14.98 -0.61
C VAL A 14 17.08 15.97 -1.50
N ASP A 15 17.66 16.26 -2.66
CA ASP A 15 17.00 17.01 -3.72
C ASP A 15 16.16 16.04 -4.56
N TRP A 16 14.85 16.00 -4.29
CA TRP A 16 13.90 15.17 -5.02
C TRP A 16 13.47 15.79 -6.35
N GLY A 17 13.83 17.05 -6.62
CA GLY A 17 13.35 17.79 -7.78
C GLY A 17 11.83 17.97 -7.80
N ASN A 18 11.24 17.99 -9.00
CA ASN A 18 9.80 18.02 -9.17
C ASN A 18 9.25 16.60 -9.11
N LEU A 19 8.47 16.32 -8.06
CA LEU A 19 7.91 15.00 -7.80
C LEU A 19 6.42 15.13 -7.48
N ASP A 20 5.59 14.38 -8.20
CA ASP A 20 4.14 14.35 -7.95
C ASP A 20 3.79 13.41 -6.78
N VAL A 21 4.51 12.28 -6.66
CA VAL A 21 4.25 11.25 -5.64
C VAL A 21 5.56 10.73 -5.04
N LEU A 22 5.68 10.78 -3.71
CA LEU A 22 6.75 10.11 -2.96
C LEU A 22 6.19 8.90 -2.22
N VAL A 23 6.59 7.70 -2.63
CA VAL A 23 6.24 6.46 -1.93
C VAL A 23 7.25 6.20 -0.82
N VAL A 24 6.76 6.05 0.41
CA VAL A 24 7.59 5.72 1.58
C VAL A 24 7.32 4.28 1.99
N ASP A 25 8.31 3.41 1.78
CA ASP A 25 8.25 2.04 2.28
C ASP A 25 8.51 2.04 3.80
N MET A 26 7.50 1.64 4.56
CA MET A 26 7.53 1.70 6.01
C MET A 26 7.99 0.36 6.59
N PRO A 27 8.73 0.35 7.72
CA PRO A 27 9.05 -0.90 8.39
C PRO A 27 7.78 -1.69 8.71
N PRO A 28 7.81 -3.03 8.75
CA PRO A 28 6.61 -3.81 9.00
C PRO A 28 6.09 -3.61 10.43
N GLY A 29 4.78 -3.85 10.60
CA GLY A 29 4.10 -3.84 11.89
C GLY A 29 3.32 -2.55 12.16
N THR A 30 3.11 -2.24 13.43
CA THR A 30 2.35 -1.06 13.89
C THR A 30 3.03 -0.35 15.05
N GLY A 31 4.36 -0.46 15.11
CA GLY A 31 5.18 0.12 16.19
C GLY A 31 5.37 1.63 16.07
N ASP A 32 6.11 2.20 17.02
CA ASP A 32 6.35 3.64 17.17
C ASP A 32 7.01 4.30 15.95
N ALA A 33 7.67 3.52 15.09
CA ALA A 33 8.27 4.00 13.86
C ALA A 33 7.23 4.66 12.94
N HIS A 34 6.03 4.07 12.84
CA HIS A 34 4.99 4.61 11.96
C HIS A 34 4.42 5.93 12.50
N ILE A 35 4.23 6.02 13.82
CA ILE A 35 3.80 7.25 14.49
C ILE A 35 4.86 8.35 14.31
N THR A 36 6.14 7.98 14.45
CA THR A 36 7.26 8.92 14.27
C THR A 36 7.29 9.46 12.83
N VAL A 37 7.03 8.61 11.83
CA VAL A 37 6.94 9.03 10.43
C VAL A 37 5.75 9.97 10.23
N SER A 38 4.55 9.61 10.69
CA SER A 38 3.33 10.43 10.50
C SER A 38 3.38 11.76 11.26
N GLN A 39 4.14 11.86 12.34
CA GLN A 39 4.36 13.12 13.06
C GLN A 39 5.38 14.03 12.37
N ARG A 40 6.31 13.46 11.60
CA ARG A 40 7.38 14.22 10.93
C ARG A 40 7.04 14.57 9.50
N LEU A 41 6.28 13.71 8.83
CA LEU A 41 5.85 13.85 7.46
C LEU A 41 4.35 14.05 7.44
N GLN A 42 3.90 15.05 6.68
CA GLN A 42 2.50 15.15 6.31
C GLN A 42 2.22 14.09 5.24
N LEU A 43 1.65 12.96 5.67
CA LEU A 43 1.30 11.86 4.78
C LEU A 43 -0.06 12.14 4.13
N SER A 44 -0.11 12.17 2.80
CA SER A 44 -1.37 12.30 2.05
C SER A 44 -2.27 11.07 2.15
N GLY A 45 -1.69 9.92 2.52
CA GLY A 45 -2.45 8.73 2.85
C GLY A 45 -1.56 7.51 3.08
N ALA A 46 -2.18 6.43 3.55
CA ALA A 46 -1.53 5.14 3.80
C ALA A 46 -2.22 4.04 2.99
N LEU A 47 -1.42 3.27 2.24
CA LEU A 47 -1.85 2.04 1.58
C LEU A 47 -1.48 0.85 2.46
N ILE A 48 -2.46 0.03 2.83
CA ILE A 48 -2.24 -1.12 3.71
C ILE A 48 -2.04 -2.36 2.84
N VAL A 49 -0.93 -3.07 3.04
CA VAL A 49 -0.65 -4.33 2.34
C VAL A 49 -0.73 -5.47 3.35
N SER A 50 -1.52 -6.49 3.04
CA SER A 50 -1.63 -7.69 3.87
C SER A 50 -1.78 -8.93 3.02
N THR A 51 -1.73 -10.10 3.65
CA THR A 51 -2.01 -11.40 3.02
C THR A 51 -3.31 -11.96 3.63
N PRO A 52 -4.00 -12.93 2.98
CA PRO A 52 -5.35 -13.32 3.39
C PRO A 52 -5.47 -14.02 4.76
N GLN A 53 -4.36 -14.41 5.39
CA GLN A 53 -4.33 -15.13 6.67
C GLN A 53 -4.73 -14.22 7.84
N ASP A 54 -5.48 -14.77 8.79
CA ASP A 54 -5.94 -14.06 9.99
C ASP A 54 -4.82 -13.32 10.74
N VAL A 55 -3.64 -13.92 10.88
CA VAL A 55 -2.50 -13.31 11.59
C VAL A 55 -2.04 -12.03 10.88
N ALA A 56 -1.95 -12.04 9.55
CA ALA A 56 -1.57 -10.86 8.77
C ALA A 56 -2.68 -9.79 8.78
N LEU A 57 -3.95 -10.22 8.77
CA LEU A 57 -5.10 -9.32 8.85
C LEU A 57 -5.21 -8.63 10.21
N MET A 58 -4.80 -9.28 11.30
CA MET A 58 -4.74 -8.65 12.62
C MET A 58 -3.81 -7.42 12.63
N ASP A 59 -2.66 -7.53 11.97
CA ASP A 59 -1.71 -6.41 11.85
C ASP A 59 -2.23 -5.33 10.89
N ALA A 60 -2.90 -5.72 9.80
CA ALA A 60 -3.56 -4.77 8.89
C ALA A 60 -4.62 -3.92 9.62
N ARG A 61 -5.47 -4.56 10.44
CA ARG A 61 -6.48 -3.86 11.26
C ARG A 61 -5.84 -2.90 12.26
N ARG A 62 -4.74 -3.31 12.90
CA ARG A 62 -4.00 -2.42 13.81
C ARG A 62 -3.40 -1.24 13.05
N GLY A 63 -2.86 -1.46 11.85
CA GLY A 63 -2.29 -0.42 10.99
C GLY A 63 -3.34 0.62 10.59
N ILE A 64 -4.50 0.16 10.10
CA ILE A 64 -5.67 1.01 9.79
C ILE A 64 -6.03 1.87 10.99
N ASN A 65 -6.26 1.24 12.15
CA ASN A 65 -6.63 1.97 13.37
C ASN A 65 -5.57 2.96 13.84
N MET A 66 -4.28 2.66 13.63
CA MET A 66 -3.19 3.54 13.99
C MET A 66 -3.21 4.80 13.12
N PHE A 67 -3.20 4.64 11.80
CA PHE A 67 -3.21 5.77 10.86
C PHE A 67 -4.45 6.64 11.02
N SER A 68 -5.62 6.05 11.27
CA SER A 68 -6.85 6.81 11.59
C SER A 68 -6.71 7.67 12.86
N LYS A 69 -5.96 7.22 13.87
CA LYS A 69 -5.72 8.00 15.11
C LYS A 69 -4.79 9.18 14.91
N VAL A 70 -3.90 9.12 13.94
CA VAL A 70 -2.99 10.22 13.56
C VAL A 70 -3.52 10.99 12.35
N GLU A 71 -4.81 10.83 12.04
CA GLU A 71 -5.55 11.55 10.98
C GLU A 71 -4.96 11.36 9.57
N VAL A 72 -4.26 10.25 9.32
CA VAL A 72 -3.76 9.88 7.99
C VAL A 72 -4.86 9.11 7.25
N PRO A 73 -5.31 9.58 6.07
CA PRO A 73 -6.32 8.88 5.26
C PRO A 73 -5.85 7.48 4.84
N ILE A 74 -6.72 6.49 4.88
CA ILE A 74 -6.45 5.17 4.33
C ILE A 74 -6.82 5.17 2.84
N LEU A 75 -5.84 4.95 1.97
CA LEU A 75 -6.03 4.89 0.52
C LEU A 75 -6.65 3.56 0.08
N GLY A 76 -6.53 2.54 0.93
CA GLY A 76 -7.16 1.25 0.78
C GLY A 76 -6.32 0.11 1.34
N ILE A 77 -6.84 -1.10 1.21
CA ILE A 77 -6.12 -2.34 1.50
C ILE A 77 -5.89 -3.16 0.23
N VAL A 78 -4.67 -3.69 0.11
CA VAL A 78 -4.22 -4.59 -0.96
C VAL A 78 -4.03 -5.98 -0.36
N GLU A 79 -4.61 -6.98 -1.01
CA GLU A 79 -4.34 -8.38 -0.70
C GLU A 79 -3.18 -8.89 -1.55
N ASN A 80 -2.01 -9.02 -0.95
CA ASN A 80 -0.86 -9.68 -1.56
C ASN A 80 -0.97 -11.20 -1.41
N MET A 81 -0.39 -11.93 -2.35
CA MET A 81 -0.40 -13.40 -2.38
C MET A 81 -1.82 -14.00 -2.34
N SER A 82 -2.79 -13.38 -3.04
CA SER A 82 -4.21 -13.72 -2.96
C SER A 82 -4.54 -15.13 -3.47
N CYS A 83 -3.89 -15.56 -4.54
CA CYS A 83 -4.02 -16.92 -5.07
C CYS A 83 -2.77 -17.33 -5.86
N PHE A 84 -2.56 -18.63 -6.02
CA PHE A 84 -1.59 -19.19 -6.95
C PHE A 84 -2.34 -19.78 -8.16
N LYS A 85 -2.01 -19.32 -9.37
CA LYS A 85 -2.58 -19.88 -10.61
C LYS A 85 -1.67 -21.00 -11.11
N CYS A 86 -2.18 -22.23 -11.13
CA CYS A 86 -1.41 -23.36 -11.62
C CYS A 86 -1.10 -23.19 -13.13
N PRO A 87 0.19 -23.22 -13.54
CA PRO A 87 0.56 -23.02 -14.94
C PRO A 87 0.10 -24.16 -15.86
N ASN A 88 -0.19 -25.34 -15.31
CA ASN A 88 -0.50 -26.54 -16.10
C ASN A 88 -2.00 -26.84 -16.21
N CYS A 89 -2.82 -26.42 -15.24
CA CYS A 89 -4.26 -26.72 -15.23
C CYS A 89 -5.17 -25.49 -15.09
N ALA A 90 -4.59 -24.28 -14.97
CA ALA A 90 -5.30 -23.00 -14.79
C ALA A 90 -6.17 -22.88 -13.52
N GLU A 91 -6.13 -23.87 -12.63
CA GLU A 91 -6.81 -23.82 -11.33
C GLU A 91 -6.18 -22.75 -10.42
N ARG A 92 -7.02 -22.13 -9.57
CA ARG A 92 -6.59 -21.15 -8.57
C ARG A 92 -6.53 -21.79 -7.21
N TRP A 93 -5.39 -21.68 -6.55
CA TRP A 93 -5.12 -22.26 -5.25
C TRP A 93 -4.96 -21.15 -4.22
N PHE A 94 -5.81 -21.15 -3.21
CA PHE A 94 -5.83 -20.16 -2.14
C PHE A 94 -4.95 -20.62 -0.97
N ILE A 95 -3.65 -20.72 -1.21
CA ILE A 95 -2.65 -21.26 -0.26
C ILE A 95 -2.73 -20.58 1.11
N PHE A 96 -3.09 -19.30 1.11
CA PHE A 96 -3.09 -18.43 2.28
C PHE A 96 -4.49 -18.00 2.72
N GLY A 97 -5.55 -18.61 2.18
CA GLY A 97 -6.93 -18.17 2.34
C GLY A 97 -7.40 -17.30 1.18
N GLU A 98 -8.68 -16.92 1.20
CA GLU A 98 -9.35 -16.20 0.12
C GLU A 98 -10.12 -14.99 0.67
N GLY A 99 -9.85 -13.81 0.11
CA GLY A 99 -10.68 -12.61 0.32
C GLY A 99 -10.63 -12.01 1.72
N GLY A 100 -9.65 -12.39 2.54
CA GLY A 100 -9.50 -11.92 3.92
C GLY A 100 -9.32 -10.40 4.04
N SER A 101 -8.53 -9.81 3.15
CA SER A 101 -8.30 -8.36 3.09
C SER A 101 -9.53 -7.63 2.56
N ARG A 102 -10.24 -8.18 1.58
CA ARG A 102 -11.50 -7.60 1.06
C ARG A 102 -12.57 -7.53 2.13
N LYS A 103 -12.72 -8.61 2.91
CA LYS A 103 -13.63 -8.65 4.06
C LYS A 103 -13.21 -7.64 5.12
N THR A 104 -11.92 -7.56 5.43
CA THR A 104 -11.37 -6.60 6.39
C THR A 104 -11.61 -5.15 5.94
N ALA A 105 -11.47 -4.85 4.65
CA ALA A 105 -11.76 -3.54 4.08
C ALA A 105 -13.20 -3.11 4.37
N ALA A 106 -14.16 -3.99 4.05
CA ALA A 106 -15.59 -3.75 4.23
C ALA A 106 -15.95 -3.57 5.72
N GLU A 107 -15.38 -4.39 6.60
CA GLU A 107 -15.63 -4.29 8.05
C GLU A 107 -15.06 -3.01 8.67
N MET A 108 -13.95 -2.50 8.13
CA MET A 108 -13.27 -1.30 8.62
C MET A 108 -13.74 -0.02 7.91
N GLY A 109 -14.61 -0.15 6.91
CA GLY A 109 -15.11 0.99 6.13
C GLY A 109 -14.03 1.67 5.29
N VAL A 110 -13.05 0.91 4.79
CA VAL A 110 -11.98 1.41 3.92
C VAL A 110 -12.04 0.75 2.55
N ASP A 111 -11.42 1.39 1.55
CA ASP A 111 -11.44 0.91 0.17
C ASP A 111 -10.61 -0.37 -0.01
N PHE A 112 -11.04 -1.20 -0.96
CA PHE A 112 -10.28 -2.36 -1.41
C PHE A 112 -9.55 -2.05 -2.71
N ALA A 113 -8.23 -1.89 -2.63
CA ALA A 113 -7.41 -1.45 -3.77
C ALA A 113 -7.21 -2.58 -4.79
N GLY A 114 -7.03 -3.82 -4.34
CA GLY A 114 -6.88 -4.95 -5.26
C GLY A 114 -6.24 -6.19 -4.66
N GLU A 115 -6.02 -7.17 -5.52
CA GLU A 115 -5.44 -8.47 -5.20
C GLU A 115 -4.25 -8.72 -6.13
N ILE A 116 -3.11 -9.12 -5.57
CA ILE A 116 -1.93 -9.53 -6.32
C ILE A 116 -1.71 -11.02 -6.08
N PRO A 117 -1.71 -11.87 -7.12
CA PRO A 117 -1.52 -13.29 -6.95
C PRO A 117 -0.06 -13.63 -6.62
N LEU A 118 0.14 -14.82 -6.05
CA LEU A 118 1.45 -15.41 -5.88
C LEU A 118 1.94 -15.92 -7.24
N GLU A 119 2.89 -15.23 -7.85
CA GLU A 119 3.46 -15.60 -9.14
C GLU A 119 4.98 -15.67 -9.09
N VAL A 120 5.55 -16.70 -9.73
CA VAL A 120 7.00 -16.93 -9.77
C VAL A 120 7.74 -15.78 -10.46
N GLY A 121 7.14 -15.20 -11.50
CA GLY A 121 7.70 -14.06 -12.23
C GLY A 121 7.90 -12.82 -11.36
N ILE A 122 7.04 -12.60 -10.34
CA ILE A 122 7.21 -11.48 -9.39
C ILE A 122 8.51 -11.67 -8.62
N ARG A 123 8.72 -12.86 -8.05
CA ARG A 123 9.90 -13.16 -7.24
C ARG A 123 11.17 -13.13 -8.08
N GLN A 124 11.16 -13.74 -9.27
CA GLN A 124 12.30 -13.72 -10.19
C GLN A 124 12.66 -12.29 -10.61
N GLY A 125 11.67 -11.50 -11.04
CA GLY A 125 11.91 -10.11 -11.41
C GLY A 125 12.47 -9.27 -10.26
N SER A 126 11.99 -9.48 -9.03
CA SER A 126 12.53 -8.83 -7.83
C SER A 126 13.97 -9.24 -7.53
N ASP A 127 14.28 -10.54 -7.61
CA ASP A 127 15.65 -11.07 -7.38
C ASP A 127 16.64 -10.54 -8.43
N ASP A 128 16.19 -10.45 -9.69
CA ASP A 128 17.00 -10.00 -10.83
C ASP A 128 17.07 -8.46 -10.94
N GLY A 129 16.32 -7.73 -10.12
CA GLY A 129 16.25 -6.27 -10.15
C GLY A 129 15.46 -5.68 -11.32
N VAL A 130 14.66 -6.49 -12.01
CA VAL A 130 13.76 -6.09 -13.12
C VAL A 130 12.32 -6.47 -12.78
N PRO A 131 11.55 -5.59 -12.11
CA PRO A 131 10.18 -5.86 -11.69
C PRO A 131 9.28 -6.39 -12.80
N ILE A 132 8.29 -7.23 -12.44
CA ILE A 132 7.39 -7.89 -13.42
C ILE A 132 6.64 -6.92 -14.33
N VAL A 133 6.31 -5.72 -13.82
CA VAL A 133 5.67 -4.65 -14.60
C VAL A 133 6.54 -4.13 -15.74
N ILE A 134 7.86 -4.31 -15.65
CA ILE A 134 8.83 -3.95 -16.69
C ILE A 134 9.15 -5.16 -17.57
N SER A 135 9.43 -6.32 -16.97
CA SER A 135 9.86 -7.52 -17.71
C SER A 135 8.73 -8.22 -18.45
N ALA A 136 7.48 -8.09 -17.98
CA ALA A 136 6.29 -8.69 -18.60
C ALA A 136 5.07 -7.74 -18.50
N PRO A 137 5.08 -6.60 -19.20
CA PRO A 137 4.07 -5.54 -19.05
C PRO A 137 2.64 -6.00 -19.41
N ASP A 138 2.49 -6.96 -20.32
CA ASP A 138 1.18 -7.45 -20.78
C ASP A 138 0.59 -8.58 -19.91
N SER A 139 1.33 -9.04 -18.89
CA SER A 139 0.90 -10.13 -18.00
C SER A 139 -0.32 -9.74 -17.14
N ASP A 140 -1.09 -10.73 -16.70
CA ASP A 140 -2.24 -10.53 -15.81
C ASP A 140 -1.81 -9.83 -14.50
N VAL A 141 -0.63 -10.16 -13.98
CA VAL A 141 -0.08 -9.55 -12.76
C VAL A 141 0.34 -8.12 -12.95
N SER A 142 1.00 -7.80 -14.07
CA SER A 142 1.39 -6.41 -14.36
C SER A 142 0.17 -5.51 -14.48
N LYS A 143 -0.90 -5.99 -15.11
CA LYS A 143 -2.19 -5.29 -15.16
C LYS A 143 -2.78 -5.09 -13.76
N ALA A 144 -2.74 -6.12 -12.90
CA ALA A 144 -3.23 -5.99 -11.53
C ALA A 144 -2.46 -4.93 -10.71
N TYR A 145 -1.13 -4.83 -10.86
CA TYR A 145 -0.34 -3.77 -10.25
C TYR A 145 -0.69 -2.38 -10.80
N VAL A 146 -0.87 -2.24 -12.11
CA VAL A 146 -1.24 -0.97 -12.76
C VAL A 146 -2.64 -0.53 -12.32
N ASP A 147 -3.61 -1.44 -12.31
CA ASP A 147 -4.98 -1.17 -11.87
C ASP A 147 -5.02 -0.74 -10.39
N MET A 148 -4.23 -1.40 -9.53
CA MET A 148 -4.08 -1.00 -8.14
C MET A 148 -3.44 0.39 -8.01
N ALA A 149 -2.36 0.66 -8.75
CA ALA A 149 -1.69 1.95 -8.73
C ALA A 149 -2.63 3.08 -9.19
N GLN A 150 -3.43 2.85 -10.23
CA GLN A 150 -4.40 3.83 -10.72
C GLN A 150 -5.43 4.18 -9.64
N LYS A 151 -6.00 3.18 -8.95
CA LYS A 151 -6.94 3.44 -7.84
C LYS A 151 -6.32 4.24 -6.70
N VAL A 152 -5.04 3.99 -6.40
CA VAL A 152 -4.31 4.75 -5.38
C VAL A 152 -4.14 6.21 -5.80
N VAL A 153 -3.78 6.45 -7.06
CA VAL A 153 -3.65 7.80 -7.63
C VAL A 153 -5.00 8.51 -7.63
N ASP A 154 -6.05 7.86 -8.12
CA ASP A 154 -7.41 8.42 -8.15
C ASP A 154 -7.85 8.83 -6.74
N ARG A 155 -7.60 7.98 -5.75
CA ARG A 155 -7.95 8.25 -4.35
C ARG A 155 -7.15 9.42 -3.77
N LEU A 156 -5.86 9.53 -4.08
CA LEU A 156 -5.04 10.67 -3.68
C LEU A 156 -5.54 11.98 -4.31
N GLU A 157 -5.93 11.96 -5.59
CA GLU A 157 -6.49 13.12 -6.26
C GLU A 157 -7.81 13.57 -5.64
N GLU A 158 -8.71 12.63 -5.33
CA GLU A 158 -9.97 12.91 -4.63
C GLU A 158 -9.71 13.63 -3.29
N LEU A 159 -8.83 13.07 -2.46
CA LEU A 159 -8.47 13.64 -1.16
C LEU A 159 -7.86 15.04 -1.30
N SER A 160 -7.00 15.25 -2.30
CA SER A 160 -6.40 16.58 -2.55
C SER A 160 -7.45 17.65 -2.91
N LYS A 161 -8.50 17.27 -3.66
CA LYS A 161 -9.62 18.16 -4.02
C LYS A 161 -10.51 18.45 -2.81
N GLU A 162 -10.75 17.46 -1.95
CA GLU A 162 -11.46 17.63 -0.69
C GLU A 162 -10.75 18.61 0.24
N GLU A 163 -9.42 18.52 0.37
CA GLU A 163 -8.63 19.45 1.18
C GLU A 163 -8.70 20.89 0.66
N GLN A 164 -8.61 21.09 -0.66
CA GLN A 164 -8.69 22.42 -1.29
C GLN A 164 -10.09 23.06 -1.18
N SER A 165 -11.14 22.24 -1.06
CA SER A 165 -12.53 22.71 -0.95
C SER A 165 -12.98 23.00 0.49
N ARG A 166 -12.18 22.63 1.50
CA ARG A 166 -12.49 22.97 2.90
C ARG A 166 -12.36 24.48 3.13
N PRO A 167 -13.43 25.17 3.60
CA PRO A 167 -13.35 26.60 3.88
C PRO A 167 -12.31 26.84 4.99
N GLN A 168 -11.29 27.67 4.70
CA GLN A 168 -10.36 28.15 5.71
C GLN A 168 -11.10 29.13 6.63
N PHE A 169 -11.57 28.64 7.77
CA PHE A 169 -11.93 29.51 8.87
C PHE A 169 -10.64 29.93 9.58
N ASN A 170 -10.18 31.14 9.27
CA ASN A 170 -9.20 31.83 10.11
C ASN A 170 -9.91 32.18 11.42
N LEU A 171 -9.57 31.49 12.51
CA LEU A 171 -9.87 31.92 13.88
C LEU A 171 -8.67 32.69 14.44
#